data_AF-A0A1E4E6I1-F1
#
_entry.id   AF-A0A1E4E6I1-F1
#
_cell.length_a   1.000
_cell.length_b   1.000
_cell.length_c   1.000
_cell.angle_alpha   90.00
_cell.angle_beta   90.00
_cell.angle_gamma   90.00
#
_symmetry.space_group_name_H-M   'P 1'
#
loop_
_entity.id
_entity.type
_entity.pdbx_description
1 polymer ?
#
loop_
_entity_poly.entity_id
_entity_poly.type
_entity_poly.pdbx_seq_one_letter_code
_entity_poly.pdbx_strand_id
1 'polypeptide(L)'
;MLKFNEIKKGDFLVADNEGDLRRGEVTNLNGDEKQVCLNNGVQDFWYETNQLFPLEINDEELSNLKFHKQQNEDGTVKYSKGAFRMLIPKPGDFSHFELWYRDEKRHIMEPIPVHVLQNHFYEMTKVHLNTESFD
;
A
#
# COMPACT_ATOMS: atom_id res chain seq x y z
N MET A 1 8.08 12.56 3.62
CA MET A 1 8.23 12.23 5.05
C MET A 1 7.00 11.46 5.47
N LEU A 2 7.16 10.27 6.04
CA LEU A 2 6.05 9.45 6.54
C LEU A 2 5.32 10.21 7.65
N LYS A 3 4.00 10.37 7.56
CA LYS A 3 3.20 11.00 8.61
C LYS A 3 2.54 9.93 9.46
N PHE A 4 2.79 9.95 10.76
CA PHE A 4 2.20 8.97 11.70
C PHE A 4 0.68 8.84 11.55
N ASN A 5 -0.02 9.96 11.34
CA ASN A 5 -1.48 9.99 11.20
C ASN A 5 -2.02 9.31 9.92
N GLU A 6 -1.16 9.04 8.94
CA GLU A 6 -1.50 8.32 7.71
C GLU A 6 -1.29 6.81 7.86
N ILE A 7 -0.62 6.36 8.93
CA ILE A 7 -0.35 4.94 9.17
C ILE A 7 -1.55 4.31 9.87
N LYS A 8 -2.02 3.18 9.35
CA LYS A 8 -3.11 2.39 9.92
C LYS A 8 -2.66 0.94 10.12
N LYS A 9 -3.40 0.20 10.96
CA LYS A 9 -3.23 -1.25 11.09
C LYS A 9 -3.47 -1.92 9.74
N GLY A 10 -2.64 -2.91 9.40
CA GLY A 10 -2.64 -3.60 8.12
C GLY A 10 -1.80 -2.93 7.03
N ASP A 11 -1.24 -1.74 7.26
CA ASP A 11 -0.35 -1.09 6.31
C ASP A 11 1.00 -1.80 6.23
N PHE A 12 1.64 -1.74 5.06
CA PHE A 12 3.00 -2.21 4.86
C PHE A 12 4.00 -1.05 4.89
N LEU A 13 5.03 -1.21 5.70
CA LEU A 13 6.16 -0.29 5.82
C LEU A 13 7.48 -1.07 5.81
N VAL A 14 8.58 -0.35 5.62
CA VAL A 14 9.94 -0.88 5.80
C VAL A 14 10.52 -0.25 7.06
N ALA A 15 11.02 -1.07 7.98
CA ALA A 15 11.83 -0.62 9.10
C ALA A 15 13.32 -0.77 8.79
N ASP A 16 14.11 0.22 9.21
CA ASP A 16 15.56 0.16 9.26
C ASP A 16 16.02 -0.09 10.70
N ASN A 17 16.69 -1.23 10.90
CA ASN A 17 17.37 -1.53 12.15
C ASN A 17 18.87 -1.69 11.90
N GLU A 18 19.63 -0.64 12.16
CA GLU A 18 21.10 -0.61 11.99
C GLU A 18 21.57 -0.99 10.57
N GLY A 19 20.80 -0.64 9.54
CA GLY A 19 21.06 -0.92 8.14
C GLY A 19 20.40 -2.20 7.61
N ASP A 20 19.75 -3.00 8.47
CA ASP A 20 18.94 -4.15 8.05
C ASP A 20 17.51 -3.70 7.74
N LEU A 21 17.22 -3.50 6.46
CA LEU A 21 15.89 -3.09 5.98
C LEU A 21 14.94 -4.29 5.96
N ARG A 22 13.85 -4.21 6.73
CA ARG A 22 12.81 -5.24 6.79
C ARG A 22 11.44 -4.69 6.52
N ARG A 23 10.75 -5.30 5.56
CA ARG A 23 9.32 -5.10 5.35
C ARG A 23 8.53 -5.71 6.53
N GLY A 24 7.48 -5.03 6.95
CA GLY A 24 6.52 -5.56 7.91
C GLY A 24 5.12 -4.98 7.75
N GLU A 25 4.14 -5.67 8.33
CA GLU A 25 2.75 -5.24 8.45
C GLU A 25 2.54 -4.52 9.79
N VAL A 26 1.85 -3.38 9.78
CA VAL A 26 1.50 -2.66 10.99
C VAL A 26 0.45 -3.43 11.79
N THR A 27 0.84 -3.97 12.94
CA THR A 27 -0.09 -4.67 13.86
C THR A 27 -0.63 -3.73 14.94
N ASN A 28 0.14 -2.70 15.33
CA ASN A 28 -0.26 -1.77 16.37
C ASN A 28 0.35 -0.36 16.24
N LEU A 29 -0.28 0.61 16.89
CA LEU A 29 0.12 2.02 16.88
C LEU A 29 0.09 2.56 18.32
N ASN A 30 1.17 3.24 18.72
CA ASN A 30 1.27 3.95 19.99
C ASN A 30 1.28 5.45 19.69
N GLY A 31 0.15 6.12 19.92
CA GLY A 31 0.00 7.55 19.62
C GLY A 31 0.75 8.48 20.57
N ASP A 32 0.99 8.06 21.81
CA ASP A 32 1.64 8.87 22.83
C ASP A 32 3.14 9.01 22.53
N GLU A 33 3.79 7.89 22.18
CA GLU A 33 5.23 7.84 21.87
C GLU A 33 5.52 7.91 20.37
N LYS A 34 4.49 7.91 19.50
CA LYS A 34 4.60 7.88 18.03
C LYS A 34 5.40 6.69 17.48
N GLN A 35 5.18 5.53 18.11
CA GLN A 35 5.77 4.27 17.70
C GLN A 35 4.79 3.41 16.91
N VAL A 36 5.33 2.61 16.00
CA VAL A 36 4.56 1.69 15.15
C VAL A 36 5.08 0.28 15.40
N CYS A 37 4.18 -0.65 15.66
CA CYS A 37 4.50 -2.06 15.79
C CYS A 37 4.40 -2.74 14.42
N LEU A 38 5.51 -3.27 13.93
CA LEU A 38 5.55 -4.05 12.68
C LEU A 38 5.76 -5.53 12.96
N ASN A 39 4.96 -6.37 12.28
CA ASN A 39 5.22 -7.80 12.15
C ASN A 39 5.97 -8.07 10.85
N ASN A 40 7.17 -8.66 10.94
CA ASN A 40 8.01 -8.97 9.77
C ASN A 40 7.87 -10.42 9.27
N GLY A 41 6.80 -11.12 9.67
CA GLY A 41 6.56 -12.54 9.39
C GLY A 41 7.17 -13.49 10.42
N VAL A 42 8.01 -13.01 11.34
CA VAL A 42 8.58 -13.83 12.43
C VAL A 42 8.07 -13.37 13.79
N GLN A 43 8.16 -12.06 14.06
CA GLN A 43 7.71 -11.47 15.33
C GLN A 43 7.39 -9.98 15.18
N ASP A 44 6.76 -9.44 16.21
CA ASP A 44 6.40 -8.04 16.34
C ASP A 44 7.53 -7.23 16.98
N PHE A 45 7.82 -6.05 16.41
CA PHE A 45 8.78 -5.08 16.94
C PHE A 45 8.22 -3.67 16.86
N TRP A 46 8.51 -2.86 17.88
CA TRP A 46 8.18 -1.45 17.90
C TRP A 46 9.32 -0.62 17.30
N TYR A 47 8.94 0.31 16.42
CA TYR A 47 9.86 1.22 15.74
C TYR A 47 9.40 2.66 15.92
N GLU A 48 10.36 3.55 16.03
CA GLU A 48 10.10 4.98 15.94
C GLU A 48 9.75 5.37 14.50
N THR A 49 8.92 6.40 14.31
CA THR A 49 8.48 6.83 12.97
C THR A 49 9.65 7.21 12.05
N ASN A 50 10.79 7.67 12.59
CA ASN A 50 11.98 8.02 11.81
C ASN A 50 12.81 6.81 11.35
N GLN A 51 12.54 5.61 11.88
CA GLN A 51 13.12 4.35 11.42
C GLN A 51 12.28 3.70 10.32
N LEU A 52 11.16 4.31 9.94
CA LEU A 52 10.19 3.76 9.03
C LEU A 52 10.18 4.47 7.70
N PHE A 53 10.11 3.68 6.63
CA PHE A 53 10.12 4.13 5.27
C PHE A 53 8.88 3.62 4.53
N PRO A 54 8.26 4.47 3.71
CA PRO A 54 7.17 4.05 2.85
C PRO A 54 7.68 3.15 1.72
N LEU A 55 6.84 2.23 1.27
CA LEU A 55 7.03 1.51 0.01
C LEU A 55 6.46 2.33 -1.16
N GLU A 56 7.19 2.37 -2.26
CA GLU A 56 6.70 2.95 -3.52
C GLU A 56 5.75 1.98 -4.23
N ILE A 57 4.77 2.51 -4.95
CA ILE A 57 3.90 1.69 -5.79
C ILE A 57 4.66 1.33 -7.07
N ASN A 58 4.81 0.03 -7.33
CA ASN A 58 5.38 -0.49 -8.56
C ASN A 58 4.73 -1.84 -8.92
N ASP A 59 5.11 -2.39 -10.07
CA ASP A 59 4.59 -3.68 -10.55
C ASP A 59 4.82 -4.84 -9.58
N GLU A 60 5.99 -4.87 -8.93
CA GLU A 60 6.37 -5.91 -7.98
C GLU A 60 5.51 -5.85 -6.72
N GLU A 61 5.32 -4.67 -6.13
CA GLU A 61 4.48 -4.48 -4.96
C GLU A 61 3.01 -4.77 -5.24
N LEU A 62 2.48 -4.38 -6.40
CA LEU A 62 1.11 -4.72 -6.79
C LEU A 62 0.95 -6.24 -7.00
N SER A 63 1.95 -6.92 -7.56
CA SER A 63 1.97 -8.37 -7.68
C SER A 63 2.01 -9.07 -6.31
N ASN A 64 2.83 -8.57 -5.38
CA ASN A 64 2.89 -9.06 -4.00
C ASN A 64 1.54 -8.91 -3.29
N LEU A 65 0.85 -7.80 -3.54
CA LEU A 65 -0.53 -7.54 -3.12
C LEU A 65 -1.59 -8.29 -3.95
N LYS A 66 -1.20 -9.24 -4.80
CA LYS A 66 -2.10 -10.10 -5.60
C LYS A 66 -3.02 -9.35 -6.56
N PHE A 67 -2.55 -8.25 -7.12
CA PHE A 67 -3.21 -7.62 -8.26
C PHE A 67 -2.88 -8.36 -9.56
N HIS A 68 -3.90 -8.54 -10.40
CA HIS A 68 -3.73 -9.01 -11.77
C HIS A 68 -3.51 -7.84 -12.71
N LYS A 69 -2.35 -7.81 -13.36
CA LYS A 69 -1.98 -6.80 -14.36
C LYS A 69 -2.56 -7.16 -15.74
N GLN A 70 -3.17 -6.17 -16.38
CA GLN A 70 -3.63 -6.24 -17.76
C GLN A 70 -3.20 -4.96 -18.48
N GLN A 71 -2.48 -5.09 -19.58
CA GLN A 71 -2.22 -3.97 -20.48
C GLN A 71 -3.35 -3.88 -21.52
N ASN A 72 -3.88 -2.69 -21.73
CA ASN A 72 -4.94 -2.42 -22.70
C ASN A 72 -4.34 -1.97 -24.04
N GLU A 73 -5.13 -2.05 -25.11
CA GLU A 73 -4.71 -1.67 -26.47
C GLU A 73 -4.43 -0.17 -26.61
N ASP A 74 -5.07 0.68 -25.78
CA ASP A 74 -4.88 2.13 -25.74
C ASP A 74 -3.61 2.58 -25.01
N GLY A 75 -2.82 1.62 -24.50
CA GLY A 75 -1.57 1.86 -23.77
C GLY A 75 -1.73 1.98 -22.26
N THR A 76 -2.96 2.07 -21.75
CA THR A 76 -3.21 2.09 -20.30
C THR A 76 -2.95 0.71 -19.68
N VAL A 77 -2.69 0.70 -18.37
CA VAL A 77 -2.49 -0.56 -17.62
C VAL A 77 -3.44 -0.62 -16.45
N LYS A 78 -4.19 -1.72 -16.37
CA LYS A 78 -5.17 -1.99 -15.33
C LYS A 78 -4.66 -3.05 -14.38
N TYR A 79 -4.73 -2.78 -13.08
CA TYR A 79 -4.48 -3.73 -12.00
C TYR A 79 -5.80 -4.07 -11.33
N SER A 80 -6.08 -5.37 -11.19
CA SER A 80 -7.37 -5.86 -10.67
C SER A 80 -7.18 -6.75 -9.44
N LYS A 81 -7.91 -6.47 -8.36
CA LYS A 81 -8.01 -7.36 -7.19
C LYS A 81 -9.48 -7.47 -6.77
N GLY A 82 -10.10 -8.64 -6.96
CA GLY A 82 -11.54 -8.82 -6.76
C GLY A 82 -12.36 -7.87 -7.65
N ALA A 83 -13.15 -6.97 -7.06
CA ALA A 83 -13.88 -5.90 -7.76
C ALA A 83 -13.14 -4.55 -7.80
N PHE A 84 -12.02 -4.41 -7.08
CA PHE A 84 -11.21 -3.20 -7.04
C PHE A 84 -10.32 -3.09 -8.26
N ARG A 85 -10.26 -1.91 -8.88
CA ARG A 85 -9.43 -1.63 -10.05
C ARG A 85 -8.54 -0.42 -9.79
N MET A 86 -7.33 -0.49 -10.29
CA MET A 86 -6.42 0.65 -10.42
C MET A 86 -6.02 0.78 -11.89
N LEU A 87 -6.06 1.98 -12.44
CA LEU A 87 -5.73 2.26 -13.85
C LEU A 87 -4.64 3.31 -13.94
N ILE A 88 -3.50 2.96 -14.52
CA ILE A 88 -2.39 3.87 -14.81
C ILE A 88 -2.35 4.21 -16.31
N PRO A 89 -1.88 5.42 -16.69
CA PRO A 89 -1.91 5.89 -18.08
C PRO A 89 -0.96 5.13 -19.01
N LYS A 90 0.16 4.61 -18.49
CA LYS A 90 1.14 3.81 -19.25
C LYS A 90 1.92 2.90 -18.31
N PRO A 91 2.56 1.82 -18.80
CA PRO A 91 3.33 0.91 -17.96
C PRO A 91 4.39 1.63 -17.12
N GLY A 92 4.37 1.38 -15.80
CA GLY A 92 5.34 1.91 -14.84
C GLY A 92 5.13 3.38 -14.43
N ASP A 93 4.10 4.07 -14.94
CA ASP A 93 3.82 5.45 -14.56
C ASP A 93 2.75 5.53 -13.47
N PHE A 94 3.18 5.57 -12.21
CA PHE A 94 2.30 5.71 -11.03
C PHE A 94 2.18 7.16 -10.55
N SER A 95 2.55 8.15 -11.38
CA SER A 95 2.48 9.57 -10.99
C SER A 95 1.05 10.10 -10.86
N HIS A 96 0.12 9.49 -11.59
CA HIS A 96 -1.31 9.76 -11.56
C HIS A 96 -2.06 8.52 -12.01
N PHE A 97 -3.19 8.23 -11.38
CA PHE A 97 -3.98 7.03 -11.67
C PHE A 97 -5.39 7.13 -11.11
N GLU A 98 -6.25 6.21 -11.56
CA GLU A 98 -7.61 6.11 -11.07
C GLU A 98 -7.81 4.85 -10.23
N LEU A 99 -8.61 4.96 -9.17
CA LEU A 99 -9.05 3.85 -8.33
C LEU A 99 -10.56 3.69 -8.45
N TRP A 100 -11.02 2.49 -8.79
CA TRP A 100 -12.44 2.18 -8.96
C TRP A 100 -12.88 1.03 -8.07
N TYR A 101 -14.03 1.18 -7.42
CA TYR A 101 -14.70 0.09 -6.69
C TYR A 101 -16.21 0.31 -6.72
N ARG A 102 -16.93 -0.61 -7.39
CA ARG A 102 -18.38 -0.48 -7.64
C ARG A 102 -18.67 0.86 -8.34
N ASP A 103 -19.46 1.72 -7.72
CA ASP A 103 -19.85 3.04 -8.25
C ASP A 103 -18.88 4.17 -7.83
N GLU A 104 -17.93 3.89 -6.93
CA GLU A 104 -16.97 4.89 -6.46
C GLU A 104 -15.73 4.93 -7.36
N LYS A 105 -15.32 6.15 -7.74
CA LYS A 105 -14.08 6.45 -8.45
C LYS A 105 -13.29 7.54 -7.75
N ARG A 106 -11.98 7.36 -7.63
CA ARG A 106 -11.04 8.37 -7.12
C ARG A 106 -9.97 8.63 -8.16
N HIS A 107 -9.60 9.90 -8.33
CA HIS A 107 -8.49 10.32 -9.17
C HIS A 107 -7.33 10.71 -8.25
N ILE A 108 -6.21 10.01 -8.40
CA ILE A 108 -4.97 10.29 -7.68
C ILE A 108 -4.10 11.10 -8.61
N MET A 109 -3.84 12.36 -8.22
CA MET A 109 -3.17 13.36 -9.08
C MET A 109 -1.68 13.52 -8.76
N GLU A 110 -1.19 12.83 -7.73
CA GLU A 110 0.19 12.86 -7.28
C GLU A 110 0.66 11.47 -6.85
N PRO A 111 1.97 11.15 -6.92
CA PRO A 111 2.48 9.87 -6.46
C PRO A 111 2.17 9.67 -4.97
N ILE A 112 1.62 8.51 -4.63
CA ILE A 112 1.37 8.09 -3.25
C ILE A 112 2.13 6.80 -2.92
N PRO A 113 2.49 6.58 -1.65
CA PRO A 113 3.09 5.32 -1.22
C PRO A 113 2.04 4.22 -1.03
N VAL A 114 2.52 2.96 -0.92
CA VAL A 114 1.66 1.77 -0.77
C VAL A 114 0.70 1.88 0.41
N HIS A 115 1.12 2.35 1.58
CA HIS A 115 0.22 2.48 2.74
C HIS A 115 -0.96 3.45 2.48
N VAL A 116 -0.76 4.51 1.68
CA VAL A 116 -1.86 5.40 1.29
C VAL A 116 -2.78 4.72 0.29
N LEU A 117 -2.27 3.88 -0.62
CA LEU A 117 -3.09 3.02 -1.47
C LEU A 117 -3.90 2.02 -0.62
N GLN A 118 -3.30 1.41 0.40
CA GLN A 118 -3.99 0.50 1.32
C GLN A 118 -5.10 1.21 2.09
N ASN A 119 -4.87 2.46 2.50
CA ASN A 119 -5.90 3.30 3.10
C ASN A 119 -7.07 3.57 2.15
N HIS A 120 -6.81 3.96 0.91
CA HIS A 120 -7.86 4.13 -0.09
C HIS A 120 -8.63 2.83 -0.34
N PHE A 121 -7.94 1.70 -0.46
CA PHE A 121 -8.57 0.40 -0.59
C PHE A 121 -9.46 0.08 0.60
N TYR A 122 -8.99 0.27 1.84
CA TYR A 122 -9.79 0.04 3.04
C TYR A 122 -10.99 0.97 3.12
N GLU A 123 -10.83 2.25 2.77
CA GLU A 123 -11.92 3.21 2.79
C GLU A 123 -13.05 2.83 1.82
N MET A 124 -12.69 2.32 0.64
CA MET A 124 -13.62 1.90 -0.42
C MET A 124 -14.25 0.52 -0.14
N THR A 125 -13.49 -0.43 0.41
CA THR A 125 -13.91 -1.85 0.53
C THR A 125 -14.27 -2.30 1.94
N LYS A 126 -13.80 -1.57 2.96
CA LYS A 126 -13.80 -1.96 4.39
C LYS A 126 -13.00 -3.24 4.70
N VAL A 127 -12.10 -3.64 3.80
CA VAL A 127 -11.20 -4.78 3.95
C VAL A 127 -9.76 -4.29 3.82
N HIS A 128 -8.83 -4.85 4.61
CA HIS A 128 -7.42 -4.51 4.49
C HIS A 128 -6.83 -5.05 3.20
N LEU A 129 -6.05 -4.22 2.52
CA LEU A 129 -5.30 -4.66 1.34
C LEU A 129 -4.04 -5.40 1.80
N ASN A 130 -4.09 -6.74 1.73
CA ASN A 130 -3.03 -7.64 2.18
C ASN A 130 -2.52 -8.52 1.01
N THR A 131 -1.67 -9.49 1.32
CA THR A 131 -1.08 -10.44 0.37
C THR A 131 -1.95 -11.67 0.09
N GLU A 132 -3.17 -11.74 0.62
CA GLU A 132 -4.09 -12.85 0.39
C GLU A 132 -4.82 -12.69 -0.95
N SER A 133 -5.17 -13.80 -1.58
CA SER A 133 -6.04 -13.81 -2.76
C SER A 133 -7.49 -13.71 -2.32
N PHE A 134 -8.29 -12.89 -3.02
CA PHE A 134 -9.74 -12.97 -2.93
C PHE A 134 -10.19 -14.04 -3.93
N ASP A 135 -10.34 -15.28 -3.47
CA ASP A 135 -10.97 -16.35 -4.25
C ASP A 135 -12.47 -16.08 -4.47
#